data_AF-A0A2H9L4H6-F1
#
_entry.id   AF-A0A2H9L4H6-F1
#
_cell.length_a   1.000
_cell.length_b   1.000
_cell.length_c   1.000
_cell.angle_alpha   90.00
_cell.angle_beta   90.00
_cell.angle_gamma   90.00
#
_symmetry.space_group_name_H-M   'P 1'
#
loop_
_entity.id
_entity.type
_entity.pdbx_description
1 polymer ?
#
loop_
_entity_poly.entity_id
_entity_poly.type
_entity_poly.pdbx_seq_one_letter_code
_entity_poly.pdbx_strand_id
1 'polypeptide(L)'
;KKGVFVKWNEDEDSGGAKLLVSATVAGDEVLRFNKARLDIPEQFRRHIARLVNVGYNFAIFFRIAFFVLLTSAIFFVVVRRNDLVMHTTKNFCIGLTVFIFFLYVLAYFNQFQQVLYRYPTTASMKAYLWQTVTQSLMDMFIVTISILMPCLAGESLRYETAPRNKQRSFLHNISSTFFSRGTASQVVLGYLVAVILIGIQAAAFRFGQEFLGVWVEYTWMTQMSASYFPFFSAFIVGFTAATTEEIGFRLFSIHLGLKYLRSTVLAVILASVLWGFGHSTYMVFPMWFRGLEVTLLGLFLSFIYLRYGIIAVITAHYLFDVFWSSSAHLLGHSTAYYFYSSIAILLLPLAYAGLSAWLNRPETARPLRWKLTPHQLFNLEVLKHYLRDHQELLQKPIDQLKGEVAAHGWDLAVVETAVEDLHPDSKRDGT
;
A
#
# COMPACT_ATOMS: atom_id res chain seq x y z
N LYS A 1 -48.22 8.95 20.22
CA LYS A 1 -47.01 9.35 20.97
C LYS A 1 -46.48 10.67 20.38
N LYS A 2 -46.86 11.83 20.91
CA LYS A 2 -46.49 13.14 20.33
C LYS A 2 -45.03 13.51 20.67
N GLY A 3 -44.22 13.78 19.64
CA GLY A 3 -43.04 14.65 19.70
C GLY A 3 -41.67 14.06 20.02
N VAL A 4 -41.55 12.81 20.50
CA VAL A 4 -40.28 12.32 21.10
C VAL A 4 -39.85 10.95 20.57
N PHE A 5 -40.51 10.39 19.54
CA PHE A 5 -40.27 9.01 19.11
C PHE A 5 -39.96 8.92 17.62
N VAL A 6 -38.71 8.62 17.29
CA VAL A 6 -38.25 8.42 15.91
C VAL A 6 -38.33 6.92 15.60
N LYS A 7 -39.32 6.51 14.79
CA LYS A 7 -39.39 5.14 14.26
C LYS A 7 -38.18 4.90 13.34
N TRP A 8 -37.58 3.71 13.43
CA TRP A 8 -36.44 3.32 12.57
C TRP A 8 -36.79 2.18 11.62
N ASN A 9 -37.94 1.55 11.81
CA ASN A 9 -38.50 0.48 10.99
C ASN A 9 -40.03 0.66 10.96
N GLU A 10 -40.68 0.18 9.90
CA GLU A 10 -42.13 0.28 9.68
C GLU A 10 -42.91 -0.61 10.65
N ASP A 11 -42.29 -1.70 11.12
CA ASP A 11 -42.82 -2.59 12.15
C ASP A 11 -43.03 -1.85 13.49
N GLU A 12 -44.25 -1.82 14.01
CA GLU A 12 -44.57 -1.09 15.24
C GLU A 12 -43.91 -1.69 16.49
N ASP A 13 -43.58 -2.99 16.48
CA ASP A 13 -42.95 -3.70 17.59
C ASP A 13 -41.42 -3.53 17.64
N SER A 14 -40.85 -2.93 16.59
CA SER A 14 -39.40 -2.70 16.50
C SER A 14 -38.90 -1.55 17.39
N GLY A 15 -39.82 -0.84 18.04
CA GLY A 15 -39.53 0.30 18.89
C GLY A 15 -39.08 1.53 18.10
N GLY A 16 -38.52 2.53 18.80
CA GLY A 16 -38.15 3.81 18.21
C GLY A 16 -37.33 4.63 19.17
N ALA A 17 -36.48 5.49 18.61
CA ALA A 17 -35.54 6.26 19.41
C ALA A 17 -36.26 7.37 20.17
N LYS A 18 -35.98 7.48 21.47
CA LYS A 18 -36.54 8.56 22.30
C LYS A 18 -35.58 9.73 22.38
N LEU A 19 -36.06 10.95 22.19
CA LEU A 19 -35.25 12.14 22.45
C LEU A 19 -35.24 12.44 23.96
N LEU A 20 -34.08 12.29 24.59
CA LEU A 20 -33.88 12.51 26.02
C LEU A 20 -33.13 13.82 26.27
N VAL A 21 -33.48 14.46 27.38
CA VAL A 21 -32.70 15.53 28.00
C VAL A 21 -31.94 14.89 29.18
N SER A 22 -30.61 15.04 29.22
CA SER A 22 -29.78 14.46 30.29
C SER A 22 -28.81 15.48 30.85
N ALA A 23 -28.67 15.52 32.18
CA ALA A 23 -27.62 16.26 32.88
C ALA A 23 -26.62 15.27 33.52
N THR A 24 -25.33 15.52 33.41
CA THR A 24 -24.26 14.86 34.18
C THR A 24 -23.85 15.80 35.30
N VAL A 25 -23.95 15.33 36.55
CA VAL A 25 -23.67 16.11 37.75
C VAL A 25 -22.51 15.44 38.49
N ALA A 26 -21.53 16.21 38.96
CA ALA A 26 -20.47 15.74 39.82
C ALA A 26 -20.35 16.68 41.02
N GLY A 27 -20.61 16.14 42.21
CA GLY A 27 -20.77 16.96 43.41
C GLY A 27 -21.98 17.90 43.27
N ASP A 28 -21.73 19.19 43.44
CA ASP A 28 -22.68 20.29 43.32
C ASP A 28 -22.67 20.96 41.92
N GLU A 29 -21.81 20.52 41.00
CA GLU A 29 -21.69 21.10 39.66
C GLU A 29 -22.37 20.26 38.57
N VAL A 30 -23.10 20.93 37.67
CA VAL A 30 -23.58 20.33 36.42
C VAL A 30 -22.46 20.37 35.39
N LEU A 31 -21.77 19.25 35.21
CA LEU A 31 -20.66 19.11 34.27
C LEU A 31 -21.11 19.13 32.80
N ARG A 32 -22.27 18.56 32.49
CA ARG A 32 -22.75 18.42 31.10
C ARG A 32 -24.26 18.43 31.01
N PHE A 33 -24.80 19.17 30.05
CA PHE A 33 -26.23 19.17 29.76
C PHE A 33 -26.45 18.85 28.27
N ASN A 34 -27.17 17.77 27.98
CA ASN A 34 -27.51 17.36 26.62
C ASN A 34 -29.02 17.48 26.41
N LYS A 35 -29.45 18.33 25.46
CA LYS A 35 -30.87 18.53 25.11
C LYS A 35 -31.40 17.54 24.08
N ALA A 36 -30.54 16.75 23.45
CA ALA A 36 -30.90 15.93 22.29
C ALA A 36 -30.19 14.56 22.30
N ARG A 37 -30.24 13.83 23.43
CA ARG A 37 -29.68 12.47 23.48
C ARG A 37 -30.71 11.49 22.95
N LEU A 38 -30.44 10.83 21.83
CA LEU A 38 -31.29 9.74 21.34
C LEU A 38 -31.05 8.47 22.15
N ASP A 39 -32.10 7.97 22.81
CA ASP A 39 -32.14 6.61 23.35
C ASP A 39 -32.40 5.63 22.22
N ILE A 40 -31.32 5.09 21.67
CA ILE A 40 -31.35 4.20 20.53
C ILE A 40 -31.94 2.84 20.96
N PRO A 41 -32.95 2.28 20.27
CA PRO A 41 -33.51 0.98 20.60
C PRO A 41 -32.45 -0.12 20.52
N GLU A 42 -32.54 -1.09 21.44
CA GLU A 42 -31.61 -2.22 21.45
C GLU A 42 -31.69 -3.05 20.16
N GLN A 43 -32.90 -3.16 19.57
CA GLN A 43 -33.09 -3.85 18.30
C GLN A 43 -32.33 -3.17 17.15
N PHE A 44 -32.33 -1.83 17.08
CA PHE A 44 -31.53 -1.09 16.09
C PHE A 44 -30.04 -1.33 16.30
N ARG A 45 -29.56 -1.25 17.55
CA ARG A 45 -28.15 -1.58 17.86
C ARG A 45 -27.76 -2.97 17.40
N ARG A 46 -28.62 -3.98 17.64
CA ARG A 46 -28.42 -5.35 17.15
C ARG A 46 -28.48 -5.45 15.62
N HIS A 47 -29.33 -4.67 14.96
CA HIS A 47 -29.40 -4.62 13.50
C HIS A 47 -28.11 -4.06 12.89
N ILE A 48 -27.64 -2.90 13.36
CA ILE A 48 -26.37 -2.31 12.90
C ILE A 48 -25.19 -3.23 13.23
N ALA A 49 -25.13 -3.80 14.44
CA ALA A 49 -24.07 -4.74 14.81
C ALA A 49 -24.02 -5.96 13.88
N ARG A 50 -25.18 -6.49 13.44
CA ARG A 50 -25.24 -7.57 12.45
C ARG A 50 -24.66 -7.14 11.11
N LEU A 51 -25.00 -5.94 10.62
CA LEU A 51 -24.43 -5.42 9.37
C LEU A 51 -22.92 -5.25 9.49
N VAL A 52 -22.44 -4.60 10.55
CA VAL A 52 -21.01 -4.38 10.79
C VAL A 52 -20.25 -5.72 10.89
N ASN A 53 -20.83 -6.74 11.52
CA ASN A 53 -20.24 -8.08 11.59
C ASN A 53 -20.07 -8.74 10.21
N VAL A 54 -20.96 -8.48 9.25
CA VAL A 54 -20.76 -8.94 7.86
C VAL A 54 -19.49 -8.31 7.27
N GLY A 55 -19.26 -7.02 7.51
CA GLY A 55 -18.02 -6.33 7.12
C GLY A 55 -16.78 -6.93 7.77
N TYR A 56 -16.83 -7.22 9.08
CA TYR A 56 -15.73 -7.90 9.78
C TYR A 56 -15.46 -9.31 9.25
N ASN A 57 -16.49 -10.07 8.88
CA ASN A 57 -16.31 -11.38 8.27
C ASN A 57 -15.54 -11.27 6.94
N PHE A 58 -15.91 -10.33 6.07
CA PHE A 58 -15.14 -10.07 4.84
C PHE A 58 -13.69 -9.66 5.14
N ALA A 59 -13.47 -8.82 6.16
CA ALA A 59 -12.14 -8.42 6.59
C ALA A 59 -11.30 -9.60 7.11
N ILE A 60 -11.92 -10.58 7.77
CA ILE A 60 -11.23 -11.81 8.20
C ILE A 60 -10.81 -12.63 6.98
N PHE A 61 -11.69 -12.85 6.00
CA PHE A 61 -11.34 -13.52 4.75
C PHE A 61 -10.20 -12.81 4.03
N PHE A 62 -10.26 -11.48 3.95
CA PHE A 62 -9.18 -10.67 3.42
C PHE A 62 -7.87 -10.87 4.19
N ARG A 63 -7.89 -10.82 5.53
CA ARG A 63 -6.68 -11.01 6.36
C ARG A 63 -6.05 -12.38 6.11
N ILE A 64 -6.85 -13.44 5.99
CA ILE A 64 -6.36 -14.78 5.65
C ILE A 64 -5.68 -14.76 4.28
N ALA A 65 -6.35 -14.22 3.26
CA ALA A 65 -5.79 -14.10 1.91
C ALA A 65 -4.50 -13.25 1.88
N PHE A 66 -4.48 -12.16 2.64
CA PHE A 66 -3.32 -11.28 2.79
C PHE A 66 -2.13 -12.02 3.42
N PHE A 67 -2.35 -12.81 4.48
CA PHE A 67 -1.29 -13.63 5.06
C PHE A 67 -0.80 -14.72 4.09
N VAL A 68 -1.70 -15.33 3.31
CA VAL A 68 -1.30 -16.27 2.25
C VAL A 68 -0.43 -15.59 1.19
N LEU A 69 -0.78 -14.38 0.76
CA LEU A 69 0.02 -13.58 -0.16
C LEU A 69 1.38 -13.20 0.46
N LEU A 70 1.41 -12.80 1.72
CA LEU A 70 2.63 -12.44 2.43
C LEU A 70 3.57 -13.64 2.60
N THR A 71 3.03 -14.79 3.02
CA THR A 71 3.79 -16.04 3.10
C THR A 71 4.30 -16.46 1.73
N SER A 72 3.50 -16.27 0.67
CA SER A 72 3.94 -16.52 -0.71
C SER A 72 5.10 -15.60 -1.11
N ALA A 73 5.02 -14.31 -0.77
CA ALA A 73 6.10 -13.37 -1.04
C ALA A 73 7.40 -13.76 -0.31
N ILE A 74 7.31 -14.11 0.97
CA ILE A 74 8.44 -14.60 1.77
C ILE A 74 9.01 -15.87 1.16
N PHE A 75 8.17 -16.83 0.80
CA PHE A 75 8.59 -18.08 0.17
C PHE A 75 9.38 -17.81 -1.12
N PHE A 76 8.88 -16.93 -1.99
CA PHE A 76 9.58 -16.53 -3.22
C PHE A 76 10.93 -15.87 -2.92
N VAL A 77 11.00 -14.99 -1.92
CA VAL A 77 12.25 -14.35 -1.51
C VAL A 77 13.29 -15.38 -1.06
N VAL A 78 12.87 -16.39 -0.28
CA VAL A 78 13.75 -17.43 0.24
C VAL A 78 14.22 -18.38 -0.86
N VAL A 79 13.31 -18.87 -1.70
CA VAL A 79 13.64 -19.79 -2.80
C VAL A 79 14.53 -19.12 -3.84
N ARG A 80 14.34 -17.82 -4.08
CA ARG A 80 15.08 -17.02 -5.06
C ARG A 80 16.12 -16.10 -4.43
N ARG A 81 16.72 -16.51 -3.31
CA ARG A 81 17.73 -15.70 -2.59
C ARG A 81 18.90 -15.22 -3.45
N ASN A 82 19.20 -15.93 -4.55
CA ASN A 82 20.29 -15.61 -5.50
C ASN A 82 19.75 -15.03 -6.83
N ASP A 83 18.60 -14.34 -6.81
CA ASP A 83 18.05 -13.67 -7.98
C ASP A 83 18.68 -12.27 -8.18
N LEU A 84 19.19 -12.02 -9.38
CA LEU A 84 19.90 -10.79 -9.74
C LEU A 84 19.00 -9.55 -9.68
N VAL A 85 17.71 -9.69 -9.99
CA VAL A 85 16.73 -8.59 -9.91
C VAL A 85 16.53 -8.20 -8.46
N MET A 86 16.29 -9.18 -7.59
CA MET A 86 16.16 -8.95 -6.15
C MET A 86 17.41 -8.31 -5.55
N HIS A 87 18.59 -8.76 -5.97
CA HIS A 87 19.85 -8.16 -5.53
C HIS A 87 19.96 -6.68 -5.94
N THR A 88 19.55 -6.36 -7.16
CA THR A 88 19.56 -4.98 -7.68
C THR A 88 18.56 -4.08 -6.95
N THR A 89 17.37 -4.58 -6.65
CA THR A 89 16.27 -3.80 -6.04
C THR A 89 16.31 -3.77 -4.51
N LYS A 90 17.08 -4.67 -3.86
CA LYS A 90 17.15 -4.81 -2.40
C LYS A 90 17.38 -3.51 -1.65
N ASN A 91 18.39 -2.74 -2.01
CA ASN A 91 18.71 -1.50 -1.27
C ASN A 91 17.59 -0.47 -1.41
N PHE A 92 16.92 -0.43 -2.57
CA PHE A 92 15.76 0.44 -2.77
C PHE A 92 14.56 -0.03 -1.92
N CYS A 93 14.19 -1.31 -1.97
CA CYS A 93 13.07 -1.83 -1.17
C CYS A 93 13.33 -1.67 0.33
N ILE A 94 14.56 -1.88 0.81
CA ILE A 94 14.94 -1.62 2.22
C ILE A 94 14.82 -0.13 2.53
N GLY A 95 15.37 0.75 1.69
CA GLY A 95 15.29 2.19 1.89
C GLY A 95 13.84 2.70 1.95
N LEU A 96 12.99 2.23 1.04
CA LEU A 96 11.56 2.54 1.03
C LEU A 96 10.85 2.05 2.29
N THR A 97 11.17 0.83 2.72
CA THR A 97 10.62 0.22 3.93
C THR A 97 11.02 1.00 5.19
N VAL A 98 12.29 1.36 5.32
CA VAL A 98 12.80 2.19 6.44
C VAL A 98 12.17 3.57 6.43
N PHE A 99 11.99 4.17 5.25
CA PHE A 99 11.32 5.46 5.12
C PHE A 99 9.86 5.38 5.59
N ILE A 100 9.11 4.36 5.17
CA ILE A 100 7.72 4.15 5.63
C ILE A 100 7.67 3.87 7.13
N PHE A 101 8.57 3.05 7.67
CA PHE A 101 8.66 2.82 9.11
C PHE A 101 8.87 4.13 9.88
N PHE A 102 9.76 4.99 9.40
CA PHE A 102 9.98 6.31 9.99
C PHE A 102 8.73 7.20 9.90
N LEU A 103 8.00 7.18 8.78
CA LEU A 103 6.72 7.88 8.66
C LEU A 103 5.68 7.39 9.67
N TYR A 104 5.62 6.09 9.97
CA TYR A 104 4.72 5.57 11.01
C TYR A 104 5.09 6.06 12.41
N VAL A 105 6.39 6.11 12.74
CA VAL A 105 6.86 6.70 14.00
C VAL A 105 6.41 8.15 14.10
N LEU A 106 6.58 8.93 13.02
CA LEU A 106 6.14 10.31 12.99
C LEU A 106 4.60 10.45 13.08
N ALA A 107 3.83 9.55 12.46
CA ALA A 107 2.38 9.52 12.60
C ALA A 107 1.94 9.29 14.06
N TYR A 108 2.62 8.39 14.76
CA TYR A 108 2.33 8.12 16.17
C TYR A 108 2.48 9.38 17.03
N PHE A 109 3.58 10.12 16.86
CA PHE A 109 3.77 11.40 17.54
C PHE A 109 2.75 12.44 17.10
N ASN A 110 2.44 12.52 15.80
CA ASN A 110 1.47 13.48 15.27
C ASN A 110 0.05 13.24 15.81
N GLN A 111 -0.29 12.00 16.15
CA GLN A 111 -1.58 11.58 16.69
C GLN A 111 -1.57 11.34 18.20
N PHE A 112 -0.55 11.79 18.93
CA PHE A 112 -0.44 11.52 20.36
C PHE A 112 -1.62 12.06 21.19
N GLN A 113 -2.27 13.14 20.74
CA GLN A 113 -3.51 13.63 21.37
C GLN A 113 -4.64 12.60 21.35
N GLN A 114 -4.76 11.81 20.28
CA GLN A 114 -5.73 10.71 20.20
C GLN A 114 -5.39 9.58 21.17
N VAL A 115 -4.10 9.31 21.38
CA VAL A 115 -3.64 8.35 22.40
C VAL A 115 -4.09 8.82 23.78
N LEU A 116 -3.91 10.10 24.12
CA LEU A 116 -4.37 10.63 25.40
C LEU A 116 -5.90 10.62 25.52
N TYR A 117 -6.62 10.94 24.45
CA TYR A 117 -8.08 10.96 24.42
C TYR A 117 -8.70 9.58 24.66
N ARG A 118 -8.04 8.52 24.20
CA ARG A 118 -8.49 7.12 24.36
C ARG A 118 -8.02 6.48 25.67
N TYR A 119 -7.30 7.20 26.53
CA TYR A 119 -6.81 6.67 27.80
C TYR A 119 -7.98 6.25 28.72
N PRO A 120 -8.09 4.95 29.07
CA PRO A 120 -9.15 4.50 29.95
C PRO A 120 -8.88 4.93 31.39
N THR A 121 -9.90 5.43 32.08
CA THR A 121 -9.81 5.83 33.50
C THR A 121 -9.62 4.65 34.46
N THR A 122 -9.70 3.42 33.97
CA THR A 122 -9.54 2.18 34.74
C THR A 122 -8.11 1.64 34.77
N ALA A 123 -7.20 2.17 33.94
CA ALA A 123 -5.81 1.73 33.87
C ALA A 123 -4.86 2.80 34.42
N SER A 124 -3.64 2.42 34.80
CA SER A 124 -2.59 3.40 35.07
C SER A 124 -2.01 3.94 33.77
N MET A 125 -1.63 5.22 33.75
CA MET A 125 -1.06 5.87 32.56
C MET A 125 0.19 5.16 32.04
N LYS A 126 1.05 4.68 32.94
CA LYS A 126 2.26 3.93 32.58
C LYS A 126 1.93 2.62 31.86
N ALA A 127 0.97 1.85 32.38
CA ALA A 127 0.56 0.59 31.76
C ALA A 127 -0.08 0.83 30.38
N TYR A 128 -0.94 1.84 30.26
CA TYR A 128 -1.57 2.22 29.01
C TYR A 128 -0.56 2.65 27.94
N LEU A 129 0.39 3.52 28.30
CA LEU A 129 1.44 3.96 27.37
C LEU A 129 2.32 2.79 26.94
N TRP A 130 2.71 1.90 27.87
CA TRP A 130 3.49 0.71 27.53
C TRP A 130 2.76 -0.20 26.55
N GLN A 131 1.48 -0.47 26.79
CA GLN A 131 0.64 -1.25 25.89
C GLN A 131 0.54 -0.60 24.51
N THR A 132 0.27 0.70 24.46
CA THR A 132 0.10 1.45 23.21
C THR A 132 1.39 1.47 22.41
N VAL A 133 2.54 1.73 23.03
CA VAL A 133 3.85 1.72 22.36
C VAL A 133 4.17 0.31 21.85
N THR A 134 3.96 -0.72 22.68
CA THR A 134 4.24 -2.12 22.29
C THR A 134 3.36 -2.53 21.11
N GLN A 135 2.07 -2.23 21.15
CA GLN A 135 1.14 -2.51 20.05
C GLN A 135 1.54 -1.76 18.78
N SER A 136 1.87 -0.48 18.90
CA SER A 136 2.30 0.35 17.76
C SER A 136 3.58 -0.21 17.11
N LEU A 137 4.55 -0.66 17.90
CA LEU A 137 5.77 -1.29 17.38
C LEU A 137 5.48 -2.62 16.66
N MET A 138 4.56 -3.44 17.17
CA MET A 138 4.13 -4.67 16.51
C MET A 138 3.43 -4.39 15.18
N ASP A 139 2.52 -3.40 15.15
CA ASP A 139 1.82 -3.00 13.93
C ASP A 139 2.81 -2.46 12.88
N MET A 140 3.77 -1.61 13.29
CA MET A 140 4.83 -1.11 12.41
C MET A 140 5.69 -2.24 11.84
N PHE A 141 6.02 -3.25 12.65
CA PHE A 141 6.80 -4.41 12.19
C PHE A 141 6.06 -5.22 11.13
N ILE A 142 4.76 -5.48 11.34
CA ILE A 142 3.92 -6.20 10.37
C ILE A 142 3.86 -5.43 9.04
N VAL A 143 3.62 -4.11 9.09
CA VAL A 143 3.57 -3.28 7.88
C VAL A 143 4.91 -3.27 7.15
N THR A 144 6.02 -3.19 7.87
CA THR A 144 7.39 -3.21 7.33
C THR A 144 7.65 -4.48 6.50
N ILE A 145 7.33 -5.67 7.05
CA ILE A 145 7.49 -6.94 6.33
C ILE A 145 6.54 -7.01 5.13
N SER A 146 5.33 -6.47 5.29
CA SER A 146 4.29 -6.43 4.26
C SER A 146 4.65 -5.57 3.06
N ILE A 147 5.66 -4.70 3.17
CA ILE A 147 6.22 -3.92 2.04
C ILE A 147 7.43 -4.63 1.47
N LEU A 148 8.42 -4.96 2.32
CA LEU A 148 9.72 -5.43 1.88
C LEU A 148 9.62 -6.72 1.06
N MET A 149 8.85 -7.70 1.55
CA MET A 149 8.77 -9.01 0.91
C MET A 149 8.01 -8.95 -0.42
N PRO A 150 6.82 -8.33 -0.51
CA PRO A 150 6.13 -8.16 -1.79
C PRO A 150 6.88 -7.24 -2.77
N CYS A 151 7.64 -6.24 -2.31
CA CYS A 151 8.48 -5.40 -3.16
C CYS A 151 9.54 -6.24 -3.89
N LEU A 152 10.31 -7.03 -3.14
CA LEU A 152 11.36 -7.89 -3.68
C LEU A 152 10.79 -8.99 -4.58
N ALA A 153 9.80 -9.73 -4.08
CA ALA A 153 9.17 -10.82 -4.83
C ALA A 153 8.46 -10.31 -6.08
N GLY A 154 7.76 -9.16 -5.97
CA GLY A 154 7.03 -8.53 -7.06
C GLY A 154 7.95 -8.07 -8.19
N GLU A 155 9.10 -7.45 -7.89
CA GLU A 155 10.09 -7.07 -8.92
C GLU A 155 10.63 -8.29 -9.68
N SER A 156 10.99 -9.38 -8.98
CA SER A 156 11.46 -10.62 -9.61
C SER A 156 10.37 -11.30 -10.45
N LEU A 157 9.17 -11.49 -9.88
CA LEU A 157 8.03 -12.12 -10.58
C LEU A 157 7.61 -11.32 -11.81
N ARG A 158 7.60 -10.00 -11.69
CA ARG A 158 7.29 -9.12 -12.81
C ARG A 158 8.33 -9.25 -13.92
N TYR A 159 9.62 -9.32 -13.58
CA TYR A 159 10.69 -9.45 -14.56
C TYR A 159 10.53 -10.73 -15.40
N GLU A 160 10.14 -11.83 -14.76
CA GLU A 160 9.85 -13.12 -15.41
C GLU A 160 8.58 -13.06 -16.28
N THR A 161 7.48 -12.54 -15.75
CA THR A 161 6.15 -12.64 -16.39
C THR A 161 5.87 -11.55 -17.42
N ALA A 162 6.61 -10.44 -17.40
CA ALA A 162 6.40 -9.30 -18.30
C ALA A 162 7.71 -8.67 -18.83
N PRO A 163 8.56 -9.42 -19.57
CA PRO A 163 9.90 -8.98 -19.98
C PRO A 163 9.89 -7.77 -20.93
N ARG A 164 8.85 -7.64 -21.79
CA ARG A 164 8.77 -6.59 -22.81
C ARG A 164 8.47 -5.20 -22.26
N ASN A 165 7.78 -5.10 -21.12
CA ASN A 165 7.25 -3.82 -20.64
C ASN A 165 8.03 -3.31 -19.43
N LYS A 166 9.30 -2.95 -19.66
CA LYS A 166 10.29 -2.58 -18.64
C LYS A 166 9.87 -1.41 -17.75
N GLN A 167 8.99 -0.51 -18.18
CA GLN A 167 8.54 0.64 -17.39
C GLN A 167 7.48 0.32 -16.31
N ARG A 168 7.01 -0.94 -16.21
CA ARG A 168 5.94 -1.32 -15.26
C ARG A 168 6.36 -1.40 -13.78
N SER A 169 7.65 -1.43 -13.47
CA SER A 169 8.15 -1.66 -12.11
C SER A 169 9.29 -0.71 -11.74
N PHE A 170 9.67 -0.66 -10.47
CA PHE A 170 10.76 0.21 -10.00
C PHE A 170 12.12 -0.19 -10.56
N LEU A 171 12.32 -1.47 -10.90
CA LEU A 171 13.59 -1.96 -11.47
C LEU A 171 14.10 -1.08 -12.62
N HIS A 172 13.20 -0.65 -13.52
CA HIS A 172 13.60 0.23 -14.61
C HIS A 172 14.15 1.56 -14.08
N ASN A 173 13.40 2.28 -13.24
CA ASN A 173 13.86 3.54 -12.67
C ASN A 173 15.09 3.41 -11.77
N ILE A 174 15.27 2.26 -11.11
CA ILE A 174 16.48 1.94 -10.32
C ILE A 174 17.68 1.73 -11.25
N SER A 175 17.48 1.05 -12.39
CA SER A 175 18.53 0.79 -13.38
C SER A 175 18.87 2.00 -14.26
N SER A 176 17.91 2.92 -14.45
CA SER A 176 18.06 4.14 -15.24
C SER A 176 18.05 5.38 -14.32
N THR A 177 16.88 5.97 -14.09
CA THR A 177 16.69 7.10 -13.19
C THR A 177 15.23 7.30 -12.78
N PHE A 178 15.03 7.92 -11.61
CA PHE A 178 13.75 8.48 -11.19
C PHE A 178 13.55 9.93 -11.63
N PHE A 179 14.55 10.58 -12.23
CA PHE A 179 14.51 12.01 -12.58
C PHE A 179 14.56 12.22 -14.10
N SER A 180 13.54 11.74 -14.80
CA SER A 180 13.39 11.85 -16.25
C SER A 180 12.05 12.48 -16.65
N ARG A 181 11.92 12.88 -17.92
CA ARG A 181 10.62 13.28 -18.49
C ARG A 181 9.60 12.13 -18.53
N GLY A 182 10.03 10.87 -18.69
CA GLY A 182 9.15 9.71 -18.61
C GLY A 182 8.51 9.57 -17.23
N THR A 183 9.31 9.65 -16.17
CA THR A 183 8.80 9.64 -14.78
C THR A 183 7.87 10.82 -14.51
N ALA A 184 8.23 12.03 -14.97
CA ALA A 184 7.35 13.19 -14.85
C ALA A 184 6.00 12.99 -15.53
N SER A 185 6.00 12.40 -16.73
CA SER A 185 4.77 12.07 -17.47
C SER A 185 3.90 11.05 -16.73
N GLN A 186 4.49 10.04 -16.08
CA GLN A 186 3.76 9.07 -15.25
C GLN A 186 3.10 9.74 -14.03
N VAL A 187 3.80 10.69 -13.39
CA VAL A 187 3.24 11.44 -12.25
C VAL A 187 2.09 12.33 -12.72
N VAL A 188 2.25 13.06 -13.84
CA VAL A 188 1.16 13.87 -14.42
C VAL A 188 -0.04 13.01 -14.81
N LEU A 189 0.20 11.83 -15.39
CA LEU A 189 -0.86 10.86 -15.66
C LEU A 189 -1.56 10.42 -14.37
N GLY A 190 -0.82 10.24 -13.28
CA GLY A 190 -1.37 9.94 -11.96
C GLY A 190 -2.42 10.95 -11.49
N TYR A 191 -2.24 12.25 -11.75
CA TYR A 191 -3.27 13.26 -11.46
C TYR A 191 -4.54 13.06 -12.27
N LEU A 192 -4.42 12.80 -13.58
CA LEU A 192 -5.57 12.52 -14.43
C LEU A 192 -6.32 11.27 -13.94
N VAL A 193 -5.58 10.22 -13.60
CA VAL A 193 -6.13 8.97 -13.08
C VAL A 193 -6.81 9.20 -11.73
N ALA A 194 -6.25 10.03 -10.84
CA ALA A 194 -6.87 10.37 -9.55
C ALA A 194 -8.22 11.07 -9.73
N VAL A 195 -8.32 12.03 -10.66
CA VAL A 195 -9.59 12.70 -10.98
C VAL A 195 -10.63 11.68 -11.48
N ILE A 196 -10.20 10.77 -12.35
CA ILE A 196 -11.08 9.69 -12.84
C ILE A 196 -11.50 8.76 -11.69
N LEU A 197 -10.60 8.40 -10.78
CA LEU A 197 -10.91 7.56 -9.61
C LEU A 197 -11.97 8.22 -8.71
N ILE A 198 -11.81 9.50 -8.40
CA ILE A 198 -12.80 10.29 -7.64
C ILE A 198 -14.15 10.27 -8.37
N GLY A 199 -14.15 10.44 -9.70
CA GLY A 199 -15.36 10.39 -10.52
C GLY A 199 -16.04 9.01 -10.53
N ILE A 200 -15.28 7.92 -10.71
CA ILE A 200 -15.79 6.54 -10.63
C ILE A 200 -16.41 6.30 -9.27
N GLN A 201 -15.71 6.74 -8.20
CA GLN A 201 -16.20 6.58 -6.84
C GLN A 201 -17.50 7.33 -6.60
N ALA A 202 -17.57 8.60 -6.99
CA ALA A 202 -18.76 9.43 -6.84
C ALA A 202 -19.96 8.85 -7.63
N ALA A 203 -19.72 8.37 -8.85
CA ALA A 203 -20.75 7.73 -9.67
C ALA A 203 -21.24 6.41 -9.06
N ALA A 204 -20.33 5.55 -8.59
CA ALA A 204 -20.67 4.30 -7.93
C ALA A 204 -21.49 4.55 -6.65
N PHE A 205 -21.07 5.49 -5.81
CA PHE A 205 -21.80 5.86 -4.59
C PHE A 205 -23.20 6.41 -4.88
N ARG A 206 -23.32 7.31 -5.86
CA ARG A 206 -24.62 7.84 -6.28
C ARG A 206 -25.54 6.73 -6.76
N PHE A 207 -25.04 5.82 -7.60
CA PHE A 207 -25.79 4.64 -8.03
C PHE A 207 -26.21 3.76 -6.84
N GLY A 208 -25.30 3.54 -5.89
CA GLY A 208 -25.59 2.81 -4.67
C GLY A 208 -26.71 3.46 -3.85
N GLN A 209 -26.67 4.78 -3.69
CA GLN A 209 -27.67 5.54 -2.93
C GLN A 209 -29.05 5.52 -3.61
N GLU A 210 -29.09 5.73 -4.93
CA GLU A 210 -30.34 5.81 -5.70
C GLU A 210 -31.01 4.44 -5.88
N PHE A 211 -30.23 3.37 -6.11
CA PHE A 211 -30.78 2.07 -6.54
C PHE A 211 -30.60 0.94 -5.54
N LEU A 212 -29.61 1.01 -4.65
CA LEU A 212 -29.24 -0.08 -3.74
C LEU A 212 -29.44 0.25 -2.26
N GLY A 213 -29.99 1.44 -1.96
CA GLY A 213 -30.21 1.90 -0.59
C GLY A 213 -28.90 2.08 0.19
N VAL A 214 -27.80 2.40 -0.48
CA VAL A 214 -26.49 2.59 0.17
C VAL A 214 -26.51 3.84 1.02
N TRP A 215 -25.95 3.76 2.22
CA TRP A 215 -25.73 4.92 3.10
C TRP A 215 -24.40 4.78 3.83
N VAL A 216 -23.87 5.89 4.35
CA VAL A 216 -22.52 5.95 4.91
C VAL A 216 -22.49 6.72 6.22
N GLU A 217 -21.61 6.29 7.13
CA GLU A 217 -21.30 6.98 8.37
C GLU A 217 -19.86 7.52 8.33
N TYR A 218 -19.69 8.84 8.41
CA TYR A 218 -18.39 9.50 8.29
C TYR A 218 -17.63 9.59 9.63
N THR A 219 -17.50 8.47 10.35
CA THR A 219 -16.86 8.41 11.68
C THR A 219 -15.37 8.77 11.67
N TRP A 220 -14.71 8.72 10.52
CA TRP A 220 -13.28 8.99 10.34
C TRP A 220 -12.94 10.49 10.27
N MET A 221 -13.89 11.35 9.87
CA MET A 221 -13.64 12.79 9.72
C MET A 221 -13.25 13.46 11.05
N THR A 222 -13.80 13.00 12.18
CA THR A 222 -13.48 13.57 13.50
C THR A 222 -12.09 13.18 14.01
N GLN A 223 -11.49 12.10 13.49
CA GLN A 223 -10.22 11.59 14.03
C GLN A 223 -9.00 12.33 13.49
N MET A 224 -9.02 12.73 12.21
CA MET A 224 -7.88 13.40 11.57
C MET A 224 -7.68 14.84 12.04
N SER A 225 -8.76 15.54 12.42
CA SER A 225 -8.73 16.92 12.91
C SER A 225 -8.00 17.09 14.25
N ALA A 226 -7.82 16.01 15.02
CA ALA A 226 -7.16 16.05 16.33
C ALA A 226 -5.64 15.77 16.27
N SER A 227 -5.06 15.72 15.07
CA SER A 227 -3.60 15.59 14.92
C SER A 227 -2.94 16.96 15.14
N TYR A 228 -1.68 16.99 15.61
CA TYR A 228 -0.93 18.25 15.73
C TYR A 228 -0.79 18.96 14.38
N PHE A 229 -0.49 18.19 13.33
CA PHE A 229 -0.38 18.65 11.95
C PHE A 229 -1.29 17.80 11.04
N PRO A 230 -2.56 18.21 10.81
CA PRO A 230 -3.52 17.40 10.04
C PRO A 230 -3.08 17.09 8.60
N PHE A 231 -2.46 18.05 7.90
CA PHE A 231 -1.93 17.83 6.55
C PHE A 231 -0.87 16.71 6.51
N PHE A 232 -0.10 16.58 7.59
CA PHE A 232 0.94 15.57 7.68
C PHE A 232 0.34 14.18 7.93
N SER A 233 -0.75 14.09 8.69
CA SER A 233 -1.54 12.85 8.80
C SER A 233 -2.07 12.41 7.44
N ALA A 234 -2.65 13.32 6.65
CA ALA A 234 -3.13 13.02 5.30
C ALA A 234 -2.00 12.53 4.38
N PHE A 235 -0.84 13.19 4.40
CA PHE A 235 0.35 12.75 3.66
C PHE A 235 0.79 11.33 4.05
N ILE A 236 0.93 11.04 5.35
CA ILE A 236 1.40 9.74 5.81
C ILE A 236 0.41 8.64 5.42
N VAL A 237 -0.88 8.84 5.69
CA VAL A 237 -1.92 7.87 5.33
C VAL A 237 -1.90 7.59 3.83
N GLY A 238 -1.99 8.64 2.99
CA GLY A 238 -2.02 8.46 1.55
C GLY A 238 -0.73 7.88 0.97
N PHE A 239 0.45 8.26 1.47
CA PHE A 239 1.71 7.72 0.96
C PHE A 239 1.92 6.26 1.36
N THR A 240 1.61 5.93 2.62
CA THR A 240 1.77 4.55 3.13
C THR A 240 0.74 3.61 2.49
N ALA A 241 -0.53 3.99 2.42
CA ALA A 241 -1.58 3.20 1.77
C ALA A 241 -1.26 2.98 0.28
N ALA A 242 -1.04 4.07 -0.48
CA ALA A 242 -0.72 3.96 -1.90
C ALA A 242 0.51 3.07 -2.17
N THR A 243 1.59 3.26 -1.42
CA THR A 243 2.82 2.48 -1.66
C THR A 243 2.65 1.03 -1.26
N THR A 244 2.07 0.75 -0.08
CA THR A 244 1.91 -0.63 0.41
C THR A 244 0.95 -1.42 -0.46
N GLU A 245 -0.18 -0.83 -0.82
CA GLU A 245 -1.26 -1.51 -1.54
C GLU A 245 -0.93 -1.68 -3.02
N GLU A 246 -0.33 -0.69 -3.68
CA GLU A 246 0.08 -0.86 -5.08
C GLU A 246 1.23 -1.87 -5.22
N ILE A 247 2.18 -1.91 -4.27
CA ILE A 247 3.22 -2.94 -4.26
C ILE A 247 2.61 -4.33 -4.01
N GLY A 248 1.74 -4.46 -3.00
CA GLY A 248 1.15 -5.73 -2.62
C GLY A 248 0.22 -6.31 -3.69
N PHE A 249 -0.68 -5.49 -4.25
CA PHE A 249 -1.71 -5.97 -5.17
C PHE A 249 -1.30 -5.87 -6.64
N ARG A 250 -0.68 -4.76 -7.07
CA ARG A 250 -0.39 -4.55 -8.50
C ARG A 250 0.96 -5.13 -8.88
N LEU A 251 2.01 -4.81 -8.13
CA LEU A 251 3.36 -5.32 -8.44
C LEU A 251 3.52 -6.80 -8.06
N PHE A 252 3.01 -7.22 -6.90
CA PHE A 252 3.14 -8.61 -6.45
C PHE A 252 1.97 -9.50 -6.86
N SER A 253 0.75 -9.23 -6.38
CA SER A 253 -0.37 -10.19 -6.54
C SER A 253 -0.79 -10.43 -7.99
N ILE A 254 -0.82 -9.40 -8.85
CA ILE A 254 -1.10 -9.59 -10.29
C ILE A 254 -0.02 -10.48 -10.93
N HIS A 255 1.25 -10.25 -10.64
CA HIS A 255 2.34 -11.02 -11.24
C HIS A 255 2.45 -12.46 -10.69
N LEU A 256 2.08 -12.65 -9.42
CA LEU A 256 1.85 -13.98 -8.86
C LEU A 256 0.71 -14.71 -9.60
N GLY A 257 -0.41 -14.02 -9.83
CA GLY A 257 -1.53 -14.53 -10.61
C GLY A 257 -1.16 -14.86 -12.06
N LEU A 258 -0.40 -13.99 -12.73
CA LEU A 258 0.09 -14.22 -14.08
C LEU A 258 0.95 -15.49 -14.18
N LYS A 259 1.81 -15.73 -13.19
CA LYS A 259 2.67 -16.91 -13.14
C LYS A 259 1.87 -18.21 -13.05
N TYR A 260 0.87 -18.27 -12.17
CA TYR A 260 0.14 -19.53 -11.91
C TYR A 260 -1.10 -19.72 -12.76
N LEU A 261 -1.85 -18.65 -13.00
CA LEU A 261 -3.14 -18.70 -13.71
C LEU A 261 -2.97 -18.50 -15.22
N ARG A 262 -1.83 -17.96 -15.65
CA ARG A 262 -1.50 -17.67 -17.06
C ARG A 262 -2.55 -16.80 -17.79
N SER A 263 -3.36 -16.06 -17.02
CA SER A 263 -4.41 -15.18 -17.53
C SER A 263 -4.34 -13.82 -16.85
N THR A 264 -4.09 -12.78 -17.65
CA THR A 264 -4.06 -11.39 -17.17
C THR A 264 -5.40 -10.98 -16.57
N VAL A 265 -6.51 -11.37 -17.22
CA VAL A 265 -7.85 -11.01 -16.78
C VAL A 265 -8.14 -11.60 -15.40
N LEU A 266 -7.86 -12.89 -15.21
CA LEU A 266 -8.12 -13.56 -13.93
C LEU A 266 -7.21 -13.03 -12.82
N ALA A 267 -5.92 -12.79 -13.12
CA ALA A 267 -4.98 -12.21 -12.16
C ALA A 267 -5.42 -10.81 -11.69
N VAL A 268 -5.86 -9.96 -12.62
CA VAL A 268 -6.37 -8.62 -12.33
C VAL A 268 -7.65 -8.66 -11.51
N ILE A 269 -8.62 -9.52 -11.87
CA ILE A 269 -9.88 -9.66 -11.14
C ILE A 269 -9.61 -10.13 -9.71
N LEU A 270 -8.82 -11.19 -9.52
CA LEU A 270 -8.53 -11.71 -8.18
C LEU A 270 -7.80 -10.70 -7.30
N ALA A 271 -6.76 -10.03 -7.83
CA ALA A 271 -6.04 -9.01 -7.07
C ALA A 271 -6.97 -7.83 -6.69
N SER A 272 -7.83 -7.40 -7.61
CA SER A 272 -8.76 -6.27 -7.38
C SER A 272 -9.88 -6.62 -6.39
N VAL A 273 -10.43 -7.84 -6.47
CA VAL A 273 -11.45 -8.33 -5.54
C VAL A 273 -10.88 -8.47 -4.12
N LEU A 274 -9.69 -9.07 -3.99
CA LEU A 274 -9.04 -9.19 -2.69
C LEU A 274 -8.78 -7.81 -2.09
N TRP A 275 -8.21 -6.90 -2.86
CA TRP A 275 -8.00 -5.52 -2.43
C TRP A 275 -9.30 -4.80 -2.03
N GLY A 276 -10.35 -4.93 -2.86
CA GLY A 276 -11.64 -4.30 -2.64
C GLY A 276 -12.31 -4.77 -1.35
N PHE A 277 -12.44 -6.08 -1.16
CA PHE A 277 -13.09 -6.62 0.03
C PHE A 277 -12.28 -6.41 1.32
N GLY A 278 -10.99 -6.10 1.24
CA GLY A 278 -10.20 -5.62 2.38
C GLY A 278 -10.73 -4.33 3.01
N HIS A 279 -11.54 -3.55 2.26
CA HIS A 279 -12.12 -2.29 2.70
C HIS A 279 -13.53 -2.43 3.28
N SER A 280 -14.05 -3.65 3.41
CA SER A 280 -15.41 -3.92 3.90
C SER A 280 -15.66 -3.55 5.36
N THR A 281 -14.66 -3.00 6.07
CA THR A 281 -14.82 -2.47 7.44
C THR A 281 -15.18 -0.98 7.46
N TYR A 282 -15.14 -0.29 6.33
CA TYR A 282 -15.58 1.10 6.28
C TYR A 282 -17.10 1.13 6.41
N MET A 283 -17.63 2.10 7.18
CA MET A 283 -19.04 2.18 7.54
C MET A 283 -19.91 2.66 6.37
N VAL A 284 -19.94 1.85 5.31
CA VAL A 284 -20.72 2.02 4.09
C VAL A 284 -21.65 0.82 4.01
N PHE A 285 -22.94 1.07 4.21
CA PHE A 285 -23.95 0.04 4.33
C PHE A 285 -24.74 -0.11 3.03
N PRO A 286 -25.11 -1.33 2.64
CA PRO A 286 -24.71 -2.61 3.25
C PRO A 286 -23.20 -2.88 3.05
N MET A 287 -22.55 -3.52 4.02
CA MET A 287 -21.06 -3.61 4.08
C MET A 287 -20.39 -4.23 2.85
N TRP A 288 -21.10 -5.08 2.10
CA TRP A 288 -20.58 -5.67 0.86
C TRP A 288 -20.38 -4.64 -0.26
N PHE A 289 -21.14 -3.52 -0.24
CA PHE A 289 -21.10 -2.51 -1.29
C PHE A 289 -19.71 -1.90 -1.41
N ARG A 290 -19.08 -1.58 -0.27
CA ARG A 290 -17.72 -1.04 -0.26
C ARG A 290 -16.71 -1.98 -0.92
N GLY A 291 -16.86 -3.29 -0.69
CA GLY A 291 -16.03 -4.30 -1.33
C GLY A 291 -16.11 -4.25 -2.86
N LEU A 292 -17.32 -4.16 -3.41
CA LEU A 292 -17.55 -4.08 -4.85
C LEU A 292 -17.10 -2.74 -5.45
N GLU A 293 -17.40 -1.64 -4.78
CA GLU A 293 -16.99 -0.30 -5.17
C GLU A 293 -15.46 -0.20 -5.30
N VAL A 294 -14.73 -0.63 -4.28
CA VAL A 294 -13.27 -0.60 -4.29
C VAL A 294 -12.69 -1.64 -5.26
N THR A 295 -13.39 -2.77 -5.48
CA THR A 295 -13.03 -3.71 -6.56
C THR A 295 -13.04 -3.03 -7.92
N LEU A 296 -14.05 -2.21 -8.23
CA LEU A 296 -14.14 -1.46 -9.49
C LEU A 296 -12.97 -0.48 -9.65
N LEU A 297 -12.65 0.28 -8.59
CA LEU A 297 -11.45 1.12 -8.57
C LEU A 297 -10.18 0.29 -8.78
N GLY A 298 -10.17 -0.92 -8.23
CA GLY A 298 -9.03 -1.82 -8.30
C GLY A 298 -8.75 -2.35 -9.69
N LEU A 299 -9.81 -2.69 -10.43
CA LEU A 299 -9.75 -3.08 -11.82
C LEU A 299 -9.21 -1.94 -12.69
N PHE A 300 -9.70 -0.72 -12.46
CA PHE A 300 -9.23 0.46 -13.17
C PHE A 300 -7.75 0.75 -12.89
N LEU A 301 -7.33 0.75 -11.62
CA LEU A 301 -5.91 0.90 -11.25
C LEU A 301 -5.06 -0.21 -11.86
N SER A 302 -5.53 -1.45 -11.89
CA SER A 302 -4.81 -2.56 -12.52
C SER A 302 -4.62 -2.36 -14.03
N PHE A 303 -5.64 -1.84 -14.72
CA PHE A 303 -5.52 -1.45 -16.13
C PHE A 303 -4.46 -0.36 -16.32
N ILE A 304 -4.48 0.69 -15.51
CA ILE A 304 -3.49 1.77 -15.56
C ILE A 304 -2.09 1.23 -15.25
N TYR A 305 -1.93 0.40 -14.22
CA TYR A 305 -0.67 -0.24 -13.85
C TYR A 305 -0.07 -1.02 -15.02
N LEU A 306 -0.88 -1.90 -15.65
CA LEU A 306 -0.42 -2.70 -16.77
C LEU A 306 -0.08 -1.85 -18.00
N ARG A 307 -0.69 -0.68 -18.18
CA ARG A 307 -0.40 0.15 -19.36
C ARG A 307 0.71 1.18 -19.13
N TYR A 308 0.81 1.75 -17.94
CA TYR A 308 1.61 2.94 -17.67
C TYR A 308 2.60 2.78 -16.51
N GLY A 309 2.46 1.73 -15.69
CA GLY A 309 3.42 1.35 -14.66
C GLY A 309 3.12 1.84 -13.25
N ILE A 310 3.97 1.41 -12.31
CA ILE A 310 3.74 1.53 -10.86
C ILE A 310 3.71 2.98 -10.35
N ILE A 311 4.53 3.88 -10.92
CA ILE A 311 4.61 5.28 -10.48
C ILE A 311 3.28 6.02 -10.72
N ALA A 312 2.64 5.76 -11.85
CA ALA A 312 1.35 6.38 -12.20
C ALA A 312 0.25 5.97 -11.21
N VAL A 313 0.15 4.69 -10.86
CA VAL A 313 -0.87 4.20 -9.93
C VAL A 313 -0.60 4.58 -8.48
N ILE A 314 0.66 4.58 -8.03
CA ILE A 314 1.02 5.09 -6.68
C ILE A 314 0.67 6.57 -6.57
N THR A 315 0.97 7.36 -7.61
CA THR A 315 0.61 8.78 -7.62
C THR A 315 -0.90 8.96 -7.57
N ALA A 316 -1.64 8.21 -8.40
CA ALA A 316 -3.09 8.33 -8.45
C ALA A 316 -3.76 7.94 -7.12
N HIS A 317 -3.31 6.84 -6.52
CA HIS A 317 -3.81 6.34 -5.25
C HIS A 317 -3.47 7.30 -4.10
N TYR A 318 -2.22 7.80 -4.04
CA TYR A 318 -1.82 8.83 -3.08
C TYR A 318 -2.73 10.06 -3.15
N LEU A 319 -2.96 10.57 -4.36
CA LEU A 319 -3.81 11.75 -4.56
C LEU A 319 -5.26 11.49 -4.17
N PHE A 320 -5.78 10.28 -4.44
CA PHE A 320 -7.13 9.88 -4.04
C PHE A 320 -7.29 9.87 -2.52
N ASP A 321 -6.36 9.24 -1.79
CA ASP A 321 -6.42 9.16 -0.32
C ASP A 321 -6.21 10.52 0.34
N VAL A 322 -5.25 11.30 -0.15
CA VAL A 322 -4.98 12.65 0.34
C VAL A 322 -6.18 13.56 0.08
N PHE A 323 -6.80 13.47 -1.10
CA PHE A 323 -8.02 14.23 -1.40
C PHE A 323 -9.11 13.93 -0.39
N TRP A 324 -9.41 12.65 -0.12
CA TRP A 324 -10.46 12.31 0.84
C TRP A 324 -10.12 12.69 2.27
N SER A 325 -8.86 12.53 2.66
CA SER A 325 -8.35 12.94 3.98
C SER A 325 -8.41 14.45 4.20
N SER A 326 -8.32 15.24 3.13
CA SER A 326 -8.35 16.71 3.17
C SER A 326 -9.66 17.32 2.66
N SER A 327 -10.61 16.54 2.18
CA SER A 327 -11.79 17.04 1.46
C SER A 327 -12.62 18.01 2.29
N ALA A 328 -12.76 17.76 3.60
CA ALA A 328 -13.43 18.64 4.54
C ALA A 328 -12.77 20.03 4.65
N HIS A 329 -11.44 20.09 4.53
CA HIS A 329 -10.67 21.33 4.56
C HIS A 329 -10.65 22.07 3.22
N LEU A 330 -10.86 21.36 2.12
CA LEU A 330 -10.84 21.89 0.75
C LEU A 330 -12.22 22.38 0.30
N LEU A 331 -13.27 21.64 0.63
CA LEU A 331 -14.64 21.86 0.15
C LEU A 331 -15.56 22.42 1.24
N GLY A 332 -15.16 22.33 2.51
CA GLY A 332 -15.91 22.82 3.65
C GLY A 332 -15.42 24.17 4.16
N HIS A 333 -16.03 24.65 5.24
CA HIS A 333 -15.54 25.83 5.97
C HIS A 333 -14.26 25.48 6.72
N SER A 334 -13.17 26.16 6.36
CA SER A 334 -11.83 25.83 6.85
C SER A 334 -11.02 27.11 7.10
N THR A 335 -10.03 27.04 7.98
CA THR A 335 -9.06 28.13 8.15
C THR A 335 -8.06 28.11 6.99
N ALA A 336 -7.44 29.27 6.72
CA ALA A 336 -6.42 29.38 5.67
C ALA A 336 -5.30 28.34 5.84
N TYR A 337 -4.86 28.09 7.08
CA TYR A 337 -3.83 27.10 7.38
C TYR A 337 -4.20 25.71 6.89
N TYR A 338 -5.40 25.21 7.22
CA TYR A 338 -5.83 23.86 6.83
C TYR A 338 -6.09 23.75 5.32
N PHE A 339 -6.62 24.80 4.70
CA PHE A 339 -6.85 24.85 3.25
C PHE A 339 -5.53 24.80 2.46
N TYR A 340 -4.60 25.72 2.75
CA TYR A 340 -3.33 25.79 2.00
C TYR A 340 -2.42 24.60 2.27
N SER A 341 -2.40 24.07 3.49
CA SER A 341 -1.62 22.87 3.80
C SER A 341 -2.16 21.63 3.08
N SER A 342 -3.48 21.51 2.91
CA SER A 342 -4.12 20.46 2.10
C SER A 342 -3.78 20.58 0.62
N ILE A 343 -3.74 21.80 0.06
CA ILE A 343 -3.28 22.03 -1.31
C ILE A 343 -1.80 21.68 -1.46
N ALA A 344 -0.95 22.06 -0.50
CA ALA A 344 0.49 21.82 -0.58
C ALA A 344 0.82 20.33 -0.68
N ILE A 345 0.18 19.47 0.12
CA ILE A 345 0.39 18.01 0.06
C ILE A 345 -0.17 17.40 -1.23
N LEU A 346 -1.26 17.94 -1.78
CA LEU A 346 -1.79 17.52 -3.09
C LEU A 346 -0.84 17.90 -4.22
N LEU A 347 -0.10 19.01 -4.11
CA LEU A 347 0.85 19.46 -5.14
C LEU A 347 2.23 18.81 -5.03
N LEU A 348 2.53 18.06 -3.96
CA LEU A 348 3.85 17.46 -3.72
C LEU A 348 4.31 16.56 -4.88
N PRO A 349 3.48 15.63 -5.42
CA PRO A 349 3.89 14.86 -6.59
C PRO A 349 4.15 15.74 -7.81
N LEU A 350 3.41 16.85 -7.99
CA LEU A 350 3.60 17.74 -9.14
C LEU A 350 4.91 18.51 -9.02
N ALA A 351 5.29 18.93 -7.81
CA ALA A 351 6.60 19.52 -7.55
C ALA A 351 7.73 18.54 -7.90
N TYR A 352 7.59 17.26 -7.53
CA TYR A 352 8.52 16.20 -7.94
C TYR A 352 8.54 16.00 -9.46
N ALA A 353 7.38 16.01 -10.14
CA ALA A 353 7.31 15.93 -11.60
C ALA A 353 8.04 17.10 -12.28
N GLY A 354 7.87 18.33 -11.76
CA GLY A 354 8.57 19.52 -12.23
C GLY A 354 10.09 19.39 -12.08
N LEU A 355 10.55 18.95 -10.91
CA LEU A 355 11.98 18.67 -10.65
C LEU A 355 12.53 17.58 -11.58
N SER A 356 11.78 16.50 -11.78
CA SER A 356 12.14 15.39 -12.67
C SER A 356 12.24 15.84 -14.13
N ALA A 357 11.30 16.66 -14.59
CA ALA A 357 11.29 17.22 -15.94
C ALA A 357 12.41 18.25 -16.17
N TRP A 358 12.77 19.02 -15.12
CA TRP A 358 13.87 19.97 -15.16
C TRP A 358 15.24 19.27 -15.21
N LEU A 359 15.45 18.25 -14.36
CA LEU A 359 16.70 17.48 -14.34
C LEU A 359 16.88 16.61 -15.59
N ASN A 360 15.79 16.07 -16.14
CA ASN A 360 15.72 15.29 -17.39
C ASN A 360 16.94 14.38 -17.64
N ARG A 361 17.27 13.55 -16.65
CA ARG A 361 18.39 12.61 -16.76
C ARG A 361 18.06 11.55 -17.83
N PRO A 362 19.06 11.08 -18.59
CA PRO A 362 18.85 10.09 -19.64
C PRO A 362 18.36 8.75 -19.04
N GLU A 363 17.38 8.13 -19.69
CA GLU A 363 16.80 6.84 -19.28
C GLU A 363 17.64 5.64 -19.77
N THR A 364 18.96 5.71 -19.65
CA THR A 364 19.85 4.62 -20.04
C THR A 364 19.87 3.54 -18.95
N ALA A 365 19.18 2.43 -19.19
CA ALA A 365 19.17 1.30 -18.27
C ALA A 365 20.56 0.67 -18.18
N ARG A 366 21.16 0.70 -16.98
CA ARG A 366 22.42 0.03 -16.70
C ARG A 366 22.21 -1.49 -16.75
N PRO A 367 23.17 -2.26 -17.29
CA PRO A 367 23.07 -3.72 -17.26
C PRO A 367 22.99 -4.19 -15.81
N LEU A 368 22.16 -5.20 -15.57
CA LEU A 368 22.08 -5.85 -14.27
C LEU A 368 23.42 -6.56 -14.01
N ARG A 369 24.05 -6.26 -12.88
CA ARG A 369 25.32 -6.83 -12.46
C ARG A 369 25.30 -7.06 -10.96
N TRP A 370 25.99 -8.11 -10.52
CA TRP A 370 26.23 -8.36 -9.11
C TRP A 370 27.07 -7.21 -8.53
N LYS A 371 26.66 -6.69 -7.36
CA LYS A 371 27.51 -5.79 -6.56
C LYS A 371 28.23 -6.66 -5.55
N LEU A 372 29.47 -6.99 -5.86
CA LEU A 372 30.29 -7.87 -5.04
C LEU A 372 30.87 -7.11 -3.84
N THR A 373 30.88 -7.77 -2.68
CA THR A 373 31.59 -7.34 -1.48
C THR A 373 33.12 -7.42 -1.67
N PRO A 374 33.94 -6.77 -0.82
CA PRO A 374 35.40 -6.88 -0.92
C PRO A 374 35.91 -8.33 -0.90
N HIS A 375 35.31 -9.20 -0.08
CA HIS A 375 35.64 -10.62 -0.05
C HIS A 375 35.25 -11.34 -1.35
N GLN A 376 34.07 -11.04 -1.91
CA GLN A 376 33.64 -11.62 -3.18
C GLN A 376 34.49 -11.13 -4.36
N LEU A 377 34.99 -9.89 -4.32
CA LEU A 377 35.94 -9.39 -5.32
C LEU A 377 37.29 -10.11 -5.25
N PHE A 378 37.79 -10.37 -4.04
CA PHE A 378 38.99 -11.21 -3.88
C PHE A 378 38.76 -12.62 -4.43
N ASN A 379 37.65 -13.25 -4.06
CA ASN A 379 37.26 -14.57 -4.56
C ASN A 379 37.07 -14.59 -6.09
N LEU A 380 36.56 -13.50 -6.67
CA LEU A 380 36.43 -13.34 -8.12
C LEU A 380 37.79 -13.41 -8.82
N GLU A 381 38.80 -12.70 -8.32
CA GLU A 381 40.14 -12.73 -8.89
C GLU A 381 40.79 -14.12 -8.75
N VAL A 382 40.62 -14.78 -7.60
CA VAL A 382 41.08 -16.17 -7.40
C VAL A 382 40.40 -17.12 -8.38
N LEU A 383 39.08 -17.01 -8.55
CA LEU A 383 38.33 -17.87 -9.47
C LEU A 383 38.74 -17.61 -10.93
N LYS A 384 38.94 -16.35 -11.32
CA LYS A 384 39.38 -15.99 -12.66
C LYS A 384 40.77 -16.52 -12.96
N HIS A 385 41.67 -16.52 -11.98
CA HIS A 385 42.99 -17.14 -12.13
C HIS A 385 42.85 -18.66 -12.30
N TYR A 386 42.09 -19.31 -11.42
CA TYR A 386 41.82 -20.75 -11.50
C TYR A 386 41.22 -21.18 -12.85
N LEU A 387 40.21 -20.47 -13.35
CA LEU A 387 39.55 -20.78 -14.62
C LEU A 387 40.47 -20.56 -15.82
N ARG A 388 41.39 -19.58 -15.77
CA ARG A 388 42.39 -19.38 -16.84
C ARG A 388 43.38 -20.52 -16.92
N ASP A 389 43.75 -21.10 -15.78
CA ASP A 389 44.67 -22.24 -15.72
C ASP A 389 44.00 -23.56 -16.12
N HIS A 390 42.67 -23.65 -16.02
CA HIS A 390 41.87 -24.83 -16.37
C HIS A 390 41.02 -24.58 -17.62
N GLN A 391 41.67 -24.39 -18.77
CA GLN A 391 40.98 -24.08 -20.03
C GLN A 391 39.95 -25.14 -20.46
N GLU A 392 40.10 -26.41 -20.03
CA GLU A 392 39.10 -27.45 -20.26
C GLU A 392 37.70 -27.11 -19.70
N LEU A 393 37.63 -26.35 -18.61
CA LEU A 393 36.37 -25.93 -17.99
C LEU A 393 35.73 -24.80 -18.81
N LEU A 394 36.53 -23.87 -19.34
CA LEU A 394 36.05 -22.76 -20.18
C LEU A 394 35.52 -23.21 -21.55
N GLN A 395 35.85 -24.43 -21.98
CA GLN A 395 35.30 -25.02 -23.21
C GLN A 395 33.92 -25.67 -23.00
N LYS A 396 33.50 -25.89 -21.75
CA LYS A 396 32.18 -26.45 -21.45
C LYS A 396 31.08 -25.39 -21.72
N PRO A 397 29.83 -25.83 -22.02
CA PRO A 397 28.69 -24.93 -22.08
C PRO A 397 28.56 -24.12 -20.77
N ILE A 398 28.22 -22.83 -20.88
CA ILE A 398 28.17 -21.88 -19.76
C ILE A 398 27.33 -22.39 -18.58
N ASP A 399 26.19 -23.03 -18.85
CA ASP A 399 25.31 -23.55 -17.79
C ASP A 399 25.95 -24.72 -17.02
N GLN A 400 26.70 -25.59 -17.72
CA GLN A 400 27.46 -26.67 -17.08
C GLN A 400 28.63 -26.12 -16.28
N LEU A 401 29.37 -25.16 -16.84
CA LEU A 401 30.47 -24.49 -16.13
C LEU A 401 29.98 -23.82 -14.84
N LYS A 402 28.91 -23.02 -14.92
CA LYS A 402 28.31 -22.38 -13.75
C LYS A 402 27.87 -23.41 -12.71
N GLY A 403 27.23 -24.49 -13.13
CA GLY A 403 26.75 -25.56 -12.25
C GLY A 403 27.87 -26.30 -11.53
N GLU A 404 28.94 -26.65 -12.25
CA GLU A 404 30.09 -27.39 -11.71
C GLU A 404 30.90 -26.54 -10.73
N VAL A 405 31.19 -25.29 -11.09
CA VAL A 405 31.92 -24.37 -10.19
C VAL A 405 31.08 -24.04 -8.96
N ALA A 406 29.78 -23.78 -9.11
CA ALA A 406 28.89 -23.53 -7.98
C ALA A 406 28.74 -24.76 -7.06
N ALA A 407 28.79 -25.99 -7.61
CA ALA A 407 28.73 -27.22 -6.82
C ALA A 407 29.93 -27.38 -5.86
N HIS A 408 31.06 -26.76 -6.18
CA HIS A 408 32.25 -26.72 -5.30
C HIS A 408 32.17 -25.64 -4.20
N GLY A 409 30.99 -25.09 -3.94
CA GLY A 409 30.76 -24.14 -2.84
C GLY A 409 31.11 -22.69 -3.17
N TRP A 410 31.39 -22.38 -4.45
CA TRP A 410 31.57 -21.01 -4.90
C TRP A 410 30.26 -20.23 -4.88
N ASP A 411 30.35 -18.97 -4.46
CA ASP A 411 29.22 -18.04 -4.49
C ASP A 411 28.76 -17.81 -5.93
N LEU A 412 27.47 -18.02 -6.21
CA LEU A 412 26.88 -17.87 -7.54
C LEU A 412 27.18 -16.49 -8.15
N ALA A 413 27.14 -15.42 -7.35
CA ALA A 413 27.42 -14.07 -7.84
C ALA A 413 28.86 -13.92 -8.34
N VAL A 414 29.81 -14.60 -7.69
CA VAL A 414 31.22 -14.64 -8.08
C VAL A 414 31.40 -15.48 -9.35
N VAL A 415 30.76 -16.65 -9.42
CA VAL A 415 30.82 -17.54 -10.59
C VAL A 415 30.26 -16.85 -11.83
N GLU A 416 29.08 -16.24 -11.74
CA GLU A 416 28.45 -15.57 -12.89
C GLU A 416 29.29 -14.38 -13.37
N THR A 417 29.83 -13.59 -12.45
CA THR A 417 30.69 -12.45 -12.81
C THR A 417 32.01 -12.93 -13.44
N ALA A 418 32.60 -14.02 -12.94
CA ALA A 418 33.83 -14.59 -13.49
C ALA A 418 33.63 -15.07 -14.94
N VAL A 419 32.52 -15.78 -15.19
CA VAL A 419 32.20 -16.30 -16.52
C VAL A 419 31.86 -15.16 -17.49
N GLU A 420 31.12 -14.13 -17.04
CA GLU A 420 30.85 -12.93 -17.86
C GLU A 420 32.14 -12.19 -18.26
N ASP A 421 33.09 -12.06 -17.35
CA ASP A 421 34.37 -11.39 -17.62
C ASP A 421 35.29 -12.18 -18.56
N LEU A 422 35.18 -13.52 -18.56
CA LEU A 422 36.00 -14.42 -19.38
C LEU A 422 35.36 -14.76 -20.74
N HIS A 423 34.03 -14.62 -20.89
CA HIS A 423 33.28 -14.83 -22.13
C HIS A 423 32.41 -13.61 -22.53
N PRO A 424 33.02 -12.50 -22.99
CA PRO A 424 32.31 -11.26 -23.29
C PRO A 424 31.29 -11.36 -24.44
N ASP A 425 31.41 -12.37 -25.33
CA ASP A 425 30.52 -12.58 -26.49
C ASP A 425 29.20 -13.29 -26.18
N SER A 426 29.00 -13.79 -24.96
CA SER A 426 27.78 -14.51 -24.53
C SER A 426 26.50 -13.64 -24.49
N LYS A 427 26.61 -12.33 -24.73
CA LYS A 427 25.48 -11.39 -24.74
C LYS A 427 24.59 -11.44 -25.98
N ARG A 428 24.94 -12.16 -27.05
CA ARG A 428 24.20 -12.07 -28.32
C ARG A 428 22.95 -12.93 -28.44
N ASP A 429 22.75 -13.95 -27.61
CA ASP A 429 21.70 -14.97 -27.85
C ASP A 429 20.52 -14.98 -26.84
N GLY A 430 20.27 -13.88 -26.11
CA GLY A 430 19.22 -13.91 -25.06
C GLY A 430 18.50 -12.60 -24.73
N THR A 431 18.34 -11.67 -25.68
CA THR A 431 17.61 -10.40 -25.45
C THR A 431 16.11 -10.50 -25.62
#